data_AF-A0A3N5FCS1-F1
#
_entry.id   AF-A0A3N5FCS1-F1
#
_cell.length_a   1.000
_cell.length_b   1.000
_cell.length_c   1.000
_cell.angle_alpha   90.00
_cell.angle_beta   90.00
_cell.angle_gamma   90.00
#
_symmetry.space_group_name_H-M   'P 1'
#
loop_
_entity.id
_entity.type
_entity.pdbx_description
1 polymer ?
#
loop_
_entity_poly.entity_id
_entity_poly.type
_entity_poly.pdbx_seq_one_letter_code
_entity_poly.pdbx_strand_id
1 'polypeptide(L)'
;MAKQGDIGRVWDYVVNTQVWRSIMRHGYPDTPRNRSLAIMANVFFHLHPIRLRKSGLRVRYTWCMGGLTFFLFLVETITGLLLMFYYRPTAEYAYHDIVYLRADVALGTMREIHRWGAH
;
A
#
# COMPACT_ATOMS: atom_id res chain seq x y z
N MET A 1 29.61 -25.79 7.61
CA MET A 1 29.52 -24.55 8.43
C MET A 1 30.11 -23.35 7.66
N ALA A 2 29.39 -22.77 6.68
CA ALA A 2 29.91 -21.60 5.92
C ALA A 2 28.82 -20.80 5.17
N LYS A 3 27.68 -20.44 5.80
CA LYS A 3 26.59 -19.73 5.10
C LYS A 3 26.01 -18.51 5.82
N GLN A 4 26.68 -18.00 6.86
CA GLN A 4 26.17 -16.90 7.70
C GLN A 4 26.87 -15.54 7.48
N GLY A 5 27.94 -15.48 6.66
CA GLY A 5 28.68 -14.24 6.40
C GLY A 5 28.19 -13.43 5.20
N ASP A 6 27.60 -14.07 4.19
CA ASP A 6 27.21 -13.39 2.95
C ASP A 6 25.95 -12.53 3.11
N ILE A 7 24.98 -13.02 3.88
CA ILE A 7 23.72 -12.32 4.15
C ILE A 7 23.99 -11.02 4.92
N GLY A 8 24.94 -11.05 5.86
CA GLY A 8 25.36 -9.87 6.63
C GLY A 8 26.02 -8.80 5.76
N ARG A 9 26.95 -9.18 4.88
CA ARG A 9 27.64 -8.25 3.97
C ARG A 9 26.69 -7.59 2.98
N VAL A 10 25.75 -8.34 2.42
CA VAL A 10 24.73 -7.80 1.51
C VAL A 10 23.81 -6.83 2.25
N TRP A 11 23.44 -7.15 3.49
CA TRP A 11 22.63 -6.29 4.34
C TRP A 11 23.35 -4.97 4.68
N ASP A 12 24.62 -5.05 5.06
CA ASP A 12 25.44 -3.87 5.35
C ASP A 12 25.64 -3.00 4.09
N TYR A 13 25.78 -3.60 2.92
CA TYR A 13 25.90 -2.86 1.66
C TYR A 13 24.60 -2.14 1.30
N VAL A 14 23.45 -2.80 1.43
CA VAL A 14 22.13 -2.21 1.20
C VAL A 14 21.87 -1.07 2.19
N VAL A 15 22.16 -1.28 3.48
CA VAL A 15 21.91 -0.29 4.54
C VAL A 15 22.83 0.94 4.43
N ASN A 16 24.04 0.79 3.87
CA ASN A 16 24.97 1.90 3.69
C ASN A 16 24.80 2.68 2.37
N THR A 17 23.85 2.29 1.51
CA THR A 17 23.58 3.09 0.30
C THR A 17 23.00 4.47 0.63
N GLN A 18 23.33 5.46 -0.20
CA GLN A 18 22.84 6.83 -0.04
C GLN A 18 21.30 6.89 -0.12
N VAL A 19 20.70 6.05 -0.96
CA VAL A 19 19.26 5.88 -1.09
C VAL A 19 18.65 5.36 0.21
N TRP A 20 19.25 4.33 0.83
CA TRP A 20 18.76 3.77 2.09
C TRP A 20 18.88 4.77 3.25
N ARG A 21 20.01 5.47 3.39
CA ARG A 21 20.19 6.53 4.40
C ARG A 21 19.27 7.74 4.17
N SER A 22 18.87 8.01 2.93
CA SER A 22 17.92 9.06 2.59
C SER A 22 16.48 8.69 2.95
N ILE A 23 16.10 7.40 2.81
CA ILE A 23 14.75 6.91 3.09
C ILE A 23 14.57 6.58 4.57
N MET A 24 15.57 5.97 5.22
CA MET A 24 15.58 5.64 6.65
C MET A 24 16.58 6.54 7.36
N ARG A 25 16.12 7.74 7.72
CA ARG A 25 16.98 8.81 8.25
C ARG A 25 17.46 8.57 9.69
N HIS A 26 16.92 7.57 10.39
CA HIS A 26 17.25 7.23 11.79
C HIS A 26 17.50 5.72 11.96
N GLY A 27 18.53 5.38 12.75
CA GLY A 27 18.93 4.00 13.08
C GLY A 27 17.98 3.29 14.06
N TYR A 28 18.33 2.04 14.41
CA TYR A 28 17.46 1.13 15.18
C TYR A 28 16.99 1.75 16.52
N PRO A 29 15.70 1.62 16.90
CA PRO A 29 15.11 2.47 17.93
C PRO A 29 15.34 1.96 19.37
N ASP A 30 16.50 2.23 19.96
CA ASP A 30 16.83 1.72 21.30
C ASP A 30 16.13 2.44 22.46
N THR A 31 15.97 3.76 22.40
CA THR A 31 15.34 4.59 23.47
C THR A 31 13.94 5.10 23.09
N PRO A 32 13.06 5.39 24.08
CA PRO A 32 11.71 5.93 23.82
C PRO A 32 11.71 7.22 22.98
N ARG A 33 12.71 8.08 23.17
CA ARG A 33 12.92 9.32 22.39
C ARG A 33 13.36 9.02 20.95
N ASN A 34 14.23 8.01 20.77
CA ASN A 34 14.68 7.60 19.44
C ASN A 34 13.54 6.95 18.63
N ARG A 35 12.62 6.22 19.29
CA ARG A 35 11.38 5.70 18.66
C ARG A 35 10.48 6.78 18.11
N SER A 36 10.24 7.86 18.87
CA SER A 36 9.43 8.98 18.37
C SER A 36 10.11 9.72 17.22
N LEU A 37 11.44 9.90 17.29
CA LEU A 37 12.21 10.56 16.24
C LEU A 37 12.26 9.74 14.96
N ALA A 38 12.41 8.43 15.06
CA ALA A 38 12.36 7.52 13.92
C ALA A 38 10.99 7.52 13.21
N ILE A 39 9.89 7.74 13.95
CA ILE A 39 8.55 7.79 13.34
C ILE A 39 8.28 9.19 12.73
N MET A 40 8.70 10.27 13.40
CA MET A 40 8.47 11.63 12.91
C MET A 40 9.39 12.05 11.76
N ALA A 41 10.60 11.49 11.67
CA ALA A 41 11.58 11.86 10.66
C ALA A 41 11.38 11.15 9.30
N ASN A 42 10.40 10.25 9.21
CA ASN A 42 10.10 9.47 8.01
C ASN A 42 8.69 9.78 7.52
N VAL A 43 8.55 10.06 6.23
CA VAL A 43 7.27 10.45 5.60
C VAL A 43 6.18 9.39 5.83
N PHE A 44 6.51 8.11 5.68
CA PHE A 44 5.55 7.01 5.84
C PHE A 44 5.19 6.73 7.30
N PHE A 45 6.15 6.85 8.21
CA PHE A 45 5.88 6.57 9.62
C PHE A 45 5.17 7.74 10.30
N HIS A 46 5.25 8.96 9.77
CA HIS A 46 4.51 10.12 10.28
C HIS A 46 2.99 9.91 10.27
N LEU A 47 2.46 9.18 9.28
CA LEU A 47 1.04 8.84 9.18
C LEU A 47 0.58 7.93 10.34
N HIS A 48 1.50 7.14 10.91
CA HIS A 48 1.19 6.20 11.97
C HIS A 48 1.39 6.85 13.36
N PRO A 49 0.38 6.79 14.25
CA PRO A 49 0.48 7.35 15.59
C PRO A 49 1.54 6.62 16.44
N ILE A 50 2.48 7.39 17.01
CA ILE A 50 3.65 6.91 17.78
C ILE A 50 3.27 6.12 19.03
N ARG A 51 2.10 6.42 19.61
CA ARG A 51 1.58 5.76 20.81
C ARG A 51 0.10 5.48 20.63
N LEU A 52 -0.24 4.21 20.53
CA LEU A 52 -1.61 3.73 20.53
C LEU A 52 -1.94 3.09 21.89
N ARG A 53 -3.12 3.42 22.45
CA ARG A 53 -3.63 2.73 23.63
C ARG A 53 -4.00 1.30 23.23
N LYS A 54 -3.60 0.31 24.05
CA LYS A 54 -3.88 -1.12 23.80
C LYS A 54 -5.37 -1.45 23.61
N SER A 55 -6.28 -0.62 24.15
CA SER A 55 -7.72 -0.78 23.98
C SER A 55 -8.20 -0.48 22.55
N GLY A 56 -7.55 0.46 21.84
CA GLY A 56 -7.92 0.84 20.46
C GLY A 56 -7.39 -0.11 19.38
N LEU A 57 -6.41 -0.95 19.73
CA LEU A 57 -5.86 -2.00 18.85
C LEU A 57 -6.67 -3.30 18.88
N ARG A 58 -7.70 -3.39 19.71
CA ARG A 58 -8.54 -4.59 19.72
C ARG A 58 -9.37 -4.60 18.43
N VAL A 59 -9.04 -5.52 17.53
CA VAL A 59 -9.73 -5.76 16.25
C VAL A 59 -11.24 -5.86 16.42
N ARG A 60 -11.71 -6.32 17.59
CA ARG A 60 -13.14 -6.43 17.92
C ARG A 60 -13.90 -5.10 17.96
N TYR A 61 -13.25 -3.96 18.22
CA TYR A 61 -13.94 -2.66 18.36
C TYR A 61 -13.89 -1.81 17.08
N THR A 62 -12.76 -1.80 16.38
CA THR A 62 -12.57 -0.92 15.22
C THR A 62 -12.44 -1.68 13.91
N TRP A 63 -12.39 -3.02 13.94
CA TRP A 63 -12.24 -3.92 12.79
C TRP A 63 -11.07 -3.58 11.85
N CYS A 64 -10.12 -2.74 12.31
CA CYS A 64 -9.15 -2.10 11.44
C CYS A 64 -9.81 -1.39 10.23
N MET A 65 -11.00 -0.80 10.40
CA MET A 65 -11.77 -0.21 9.30
C MET A 65 -10.98 0.84 8.52
N GLY A 66 -10.10 1.62 9.17
CA GLY A 66 -9.25 2.58 8.46
C GLY A 66 -8.17 1.93 7.56
N GLY A 67 -7.61 0.79 7.97
CA GLY A 67 -6.67 0.05 7.13
C GLY A 67 -7.40 -0.66 5.99
N LEU A 68 -8.61 -1.15 6.26
CA LEU A 68 -9.46 -1.80 5.26
C LEU A 68 -9.91 -0.81 4.17
N THR A 69 -10.33 0.41 4.52
CA THR A 69 -10.71 1.43 3.53
C THR A 69 -9.52 1.89 2.70
N PHE A 70 -8.33 2.04 3.30
CA PHE A 70 -7.12 2.35 2.54
C PHE A 70 -6.73 1.22 1.59
N PHE A 71 -6.86 -0.04 2.03
CA PHE A 71 -6.63 -1.20 1.17
C PHE A 71 -7.61 -1.23 -0.01
N LEU A 72 -8.91 -1.04 0.24
CA LEU A 72 -9.93 -0.96 -0.80
C LEU A 72 -9.66 0.20 -1.76
N PHE A 73 -9.24 1.36 -1.28
CA PHE A 73 -8.84 2.49 -2.13
C PHE A 73 -7.71 2.14 -3.10
N LEU A 74 -6.71 1.36 -2.68
CA LEU A 74 -5.64 0.90 -3.57
C LEU A 74 -6.17 -0.10 -4.61
N VAL A 75 -7.04 -1.02 -4.21
CA VAL A 75 -7.69 -1.97 -5.13
C VAL A 75 -8.52 -1.23 -6.17
N GLU A 76 -9.34 -0.27 -5.75
CA GLU A 76 -10.14 0.60 -6.62
C GLU A 76 -9.26 1.42 -7.57
N THR A 77 -8.15 1.98 -7.08
CA THR A 77 -7.23 2.77 -7.92
C THR A 77 -6.60 1.92 -9.02
N ILE A 78 -6.12 0.71 -8.70
CA ILE A 78 -5.47 -0.18 -9.67
C ILE A 78 -6.49 -0.70 -10.69
N THR A 79 -7.64 -1.17 -10.22
CA THR A 79 -8.72 -1.68 -11.08
C THR A 79 -9.27 -0.56 -11.97
N GLY A 80 -9.54 0.63 -11.43
CA GLY A 80 -10.03 1.78 -12.17
C GLY A 80 -9.05 2.27 -13.24
N LEU A 81 -7.75 2.34 -12.91
CA LEU A 81 -6.73 2.73 -13.88
C LEU A 81 -6.60 1.74 -15.03
N LEU A 82 -6.73 0.44 -14.75
CA LEU A 82 -6.77 -0.58 -15.79
C LEU A 82 -8.02 -0.45 -16.66
N LEU A 83 -9.18 -0.17 -16.08
CA LEU A 83 -10.42 0.07 -16.84
C LEU A 83 -10.31 1.30 -17.75
N MET A 84 -9.62 2.35 -17.31
CA MET A 84 -9.41 3.56 -18.11
C MET A 84 -8.64 3.30 -19.42
N PHE A 85 -7.75 2.31 -19.49
CA PHE A 85 -7.06 1.97 -20.74
C PHE A 85 -7.98 1.36 -21.80
N TYR A 86 -9.10 0.77 -21.40
CA TYR A 86 -10.05 0.11 -22.30
C TYR A 86 -11.34 0.91 -22.51
N TYR A 87 -11.56 1.96 -21.72
CA TYR A 87 -12.73 2.82 -21.81
C TYR A 87 -12.43 4.07 -22.64
N ARG A 88 -13.23 4.34 -23.69
CA ARG A 88 -13.15 5.59 -24.44
C ARG A 88 -14.18 6.60 -23.92
N PRO A 89 -13.76 7.83 -23.54
CA PRO A 89 -14.66 8.85 -23.01
C PRO A 89 -15.43 9.57 -24.13
N THR A 90 -16.21 8.82 -24.91
CA THR A 90 -17.04 9.31 -26.02
C THR A 90 -18.44 8.71 -25.94
N ALA A 91 -19.48 9.55 -26.04
CA ALA A 91 -20.86 9.11 -25.83
C ALA A 91 -21.33 8.05 -26.85
N GLU A 92 -20.84 8.10 -28.09
CA GLU A 92 -21.24 7.15 -29.14
C GLU A 92 -20.77 5.72 -28.84
N TYR A 93 -19.58 5.57 -28.24
CA TYR A 93 -18.95 4.28 -27.99
C TYR A 93 -19.08 3.78 -26.55
N ALA A 94 -19.53 4.62 -25.61
CA ALA A 94 -19.58 4.29 -24.18
C ALA A 94 -20.36 3.01 -23.89
N TYR A 95 -21.52 2.78 -24.52
CA TYR A 95 -22.31 1.58 -24.29
C TYR A 95 -21.62 0.32 -24.84
N HIS A 96 -21.07 0.42 -26.05
CA HIS A 96 -20.37 -0.70 -26.70
C HIS A 96 -19.10 -1.08 -25.94
N ASP A 97 -18.34 -0.10 -25.43
CA ASP A 97 -17.16 -0.35 -24.61
C ASP A 97 -17.53 -1.09 -23.32
N ILE A 98 -18.62 -0.74 -22.63
CA ILE A 98 -19.08 -1.46 -21.43
C ILE A 98 -19.47 -2.92 -21.73
N VAL A 99 -20.13 -3.16 -22.87
CA VAL A 99 -20.49 -4.53 -23.31
C VAL A 99 -19.23 -5.32 -23.65
N TYR A 100 -18.28 -4.70 -24.34
CA TYR A 100 -16.99 -5.30 -24.69
C TYR A 100 -16.15 -5.66 -23.45
N LEU A 101 -16.04 -4.73 -22.51
CA LEU A 101 -15.38 -4.92 -21.21
C LEU A 101 -15.99 -6.07 -20.38
N ARG A 102 -17.25 -6.43 -20.63
CA ARG A 102 -17.91 -7.55 -19.96
C ARG A 102 -17.69 -8.89 -20.66
N ALA A 103 -17.55 -8.88 -21.99
CA ALA A 103 -17.60 -10.09 -22.81
C ALA A 103 -16.22 -10.70 -23.12
N ASP A 104 -15.17 -9.88 -23.29
CA ASP A 104 -14.02 -10.32 -24.10
C ASP A 104 -12.67 -10.43 -23.36
N VAL A 105 -12.59 -10.12 -22.06
CA VAL A 105 -11.32 -10.14 -21.32
C VAL A 105 -11.53 -10.60 -19.87
N ALA A 106 -10.47 -11.18 -19.25
CA ALA A 106 -10.33 -11.35 -17.79
C ALA A 106 -10.63 -10.07 -16.96
N LEU A 107 -10.81 -8.91 -17.59
CA LEU A 107 -11.23 -7.64 -17.00
C LEU A 107 -12.74 -7.56 -16.71
N GLY A 108 -13.57 -8.49 -17.19
CA GLY A 108 -14.99 -8.54 -16.84
C GLY A 108 -15.20 -8.69 -15.32
N THR A 109 -14.45 -9.60 -14.71
CA THR A 109 -14.39 -9.77 -13.25
C THR A 109 -13.76 -8.55 -12.57
N MET A 110 -12.80 -7.87 -13.21
CA MET A 110 -12.15 -6.68 -12.66
C MET A 110 -13.09 -5.49 -12.55
N ARG A 111 -14.01 -5.31 -13.51
CA ARG A 111 -15.08 -4.30 -13.44
C ARG A 111 -16.06 -4.60 -12.32
N GLU A 112 -16.37 -5.88 -12.12
CA GLU A 112 -17.23 -6.28 -11.00
C GLU A 112 -16.52 -6.03 -9.67
N ILE A 113 -15.24 -6.37 -9.54
CA ILE A 113 -14.42 -6.07 -8.34
C ILE A 113 -14.41 -4.56 -8.07
N HIS A 114 -14.15 -3.72 -9.08
CA HIS A 114 -14.18 -2.26 -8.94
C HIS A 114 -15.55 -1.76 -8.45
N ARG A 115 -16.63 -2.34 -8.97
CA ARG A 115 -17.97 -1.97 -8.50
C ARG A 115 -18.23 -2.44 -7.06
N TRP A 116 -17.80 -3.64 -6.70
CA TRP A 116 -17.96 -4.20 -5.35
C TRP A 116 -17.09 -3.51 -4.30
N GLY A 117 -15.88 -3.06 -4.67
CA GLY A 117 -14.98 -2.35 -3.76
C GLY A 117 -15.34 -0.89 -3.55
N ALA A 118 -16.08 -0.29 -4.49
CA ALA A 118 -16.63 1.06 -4.36
C ALA A 118 -17.93 1.14 -3.52
N HIS A 119 -18.60 0.01 -3.27
CA HIS A 119 -19.84 -0.07 -2.47
C HIS A 119 -19.54 -0.27 -0.98
#